data_AF-A0A972YWS2-F1
#
_entry.id   AF-A0A972YWS2-F1
#
_cell.length_a   1.000
_cell.length_b   1.000
_cell.length_c   1.000
_cell.angle_alpha   90.00
_cell.angle_beta   90.00
_cell.angle_gamma   90.00
#
_symmetry.space_group_name_H-M   'P 1'
#
loop_
_entity.id
_entity.type
_entity.pdbx_description
1 polymer ?
#
loop_
_entity_poly.entity_id
_entity_poly.type
_entity_poly.pdbx_seq_one_letter_code
_entity_poly.pdbx_strand_id
1 'polypeptide(L)' 'SPACIKASEQKWSLSALTLPHPMVRILIAESLYRAWSVNTNHPYHRE' A
#
# COMPACT_ATOMS: atom_id res chain seq x y z
N SER A 1 -12.54 12.71 2.51
CA SER A 1 -13.50 13.51 3.28
C SER A 1 -13.76 12.83 4.63
N PRO A 2 -14.34 13.52 5.63
CA PRO A 2 -14.70 12.89 6.92
C PRO A 2 -15.61 11.67 6.77
N ALA A 3 -16.51 11.70 5.78
CA ALA A 3 -17.38 10.56 5.45
C ALA A 3 -16.58 9.32 5.02
N CYS A 4 -15.56 9.47 4.16
CA CYS A 4 -14.71 8.34 3.74
C CYS A 4 -13.95 7.70 4.91
N ILE A 5 -13.45 8.51 5.85
CA ILE A 5 -12.71 8.02 7.02
C ILE A 5 -13.65 7.27 7.97
N LYS A 6 -14.87 7.77 8.17
CA LYS A 6 -15.87 7.10 9.02
C LYS A 6 -16.33 5.76 8.42
N ALA A 7 -16.40 5.66 7.09
CA ALA A 7 -16.82 4.45 6.39
C ALA A 7 -15.71 3.38 6.26
N SER A 8 -14.44 3.72 6.47
CA SER A 8 -13.34 2.77 6.29
C SER A 8 -13.23 1.81 7.48
N GLU A 9 -13.21 0.50 7.22
CA GLU A 9 -12.94 -0.52 8.23
C GLU A 9 -11.48 -0.52 8.69
N GLN A 10 -10.57 -0.15 7.79
CA GLN A 10 -9.14 -0.09 8.05
C GLN A 10 -8.53 1.18 7.45
N LYS A 11 -7.51 1.71 8.12
CA LYS A 11 -6.74 2.86 7.66
C LYS A 11 -5.26 2.54 7.69
N TRP A 12 -4.63 2.50 6.52
CA TRP A 12 -3.20 2.21 6.40
C TRP A 12 -2.40 3.50 6.20
N SER A 13 -1.26 3.60 6.87
CA SER A 13 -0.30 4.67 6.65
C SER A 13 0.82 4.16 5.75
N LEU A 14 1.05 4.81 4.61
CA LEU A 14 2.13 4.44 3.68
C LEU A 14 3.50 5.00 4.11
N SER A 15 3.50 6.14 4.80
CA SER A 15 4.69 6.82 5.30
C SER A 15 4.28 7.94 6.26
N ALA A 16 5.22 8.45 7.05
CA ALA A 16 5.06 9.70 7.80
C ALA A 16 5.13 10.95 6.90
N LEU A 17 5.57 10.80 5.64
CA LEU A 17 5.70 11.88 4.67
C LEU A 17 4.40 12.13 3.90
N THR A 18 4.22 13.37 3.45
CA THR A 18 3.16 13.74 2.50
C THR A 18 3.58 13.36 1.09
N LEU A 19 2.94 12.32 0.54
CA LEU A 19 3.26 11.81 -0.80
C LEU A 19 2.36 12.47 -1.85
N PRO A 20 2.90 12.80 -3.06
CA PRO A 20 2.08 13.24 -4.17
C PRO A 20 1.04 12.19 -4.57
N HIS A 21 -0.21 12.59 -4.83
CA HIS A 21 -1.30 11.67 -5.14
C HIS A 21 -1.00 10.68 -6.29
N PRO A 22 -0.33 11.07 -7.40
CA PRO A 22 0.03 10.11 -8.46
C PRO A 22 0.98 9.01 -7.99
N MET A 23 1.90 9.33 -7.06
CA MET A 23 2.91 8.39 -6.56
C MET A 23 2.29 7.33 -5.64
N VAL A 24 1.30 7.72 -4.85
CA VAL A 24 0.57 6.82 -3.93
C VAL A 24 -0.01 5.61 -4.67
N ARG A 25 -0.51 5.80 -5.90
CA ARG A 25 -1.08 4.73 -6.73
C ARG A 25 -0.05 3.66 -7.05
N ILE A 26 1.16 4.08 -7.43
CA ILE A 26 2.26 3.19 -7.80
C ILE A 26 2.77 2.44 -6.57
N LEU A 27 2.95 3.15 -5.45
CA LEU A 27 3.43 2.56 -4.21
C LEU A 27 2.48 1.48 -3.68
N ILE A 28 1.17 1.74 -3.66
CA ILE A 28 0.19 0.73 -3.21
C ILE A 28 0.22 -0.50 -4.13
N ALA A 29 0.25 -0.30 -5.45
CA ALA A 29 0.27 -1.41 -6.40
C ALA A 29 1.52 -2.30 -6.21
N GLU A 30 2.69 -1.68 -6.08
CA GLU A 30 3.94 -2.39 -5.83
C GLU A 30 3.94 -3.08 -4.46
N SER A 31 3.48 -2.41 -3.41
CA SER A 31 3.43 -2.98 -2.05
C SER A 31 2.48 -4.18 -1.95
N LEU A 32 1.33 -4.13 -2.62
CA LEU A 32 0.41 -5.26 -2.70
C LEU A 32 1.01 -6.41 -3.51
N TYR A 33 1.66 -6.12 -4.63
CA TYR A 33 2.38 -7.13 -5.41
C TYR A 33 3.49 -7.80 -4.61
N ARG A 34 4.25 -7.01 -3.84
CA ARG A 34 5.28 -7.50 -2.93
C ARG A 34 4.69 -8.42 -1.87
N ALA A 35 3.61 -8.01 -1.19
CA ALA A 35 2.94 -8.84 -0.19
C ALA A 35 2.43 -10.16 -0.78
N TRP A 36 1.83 -10.12 -1.97
CA TRP A 36 1.44 -11.32 -2.70
C TRP A 36 2.64 -12.21 -3.02
N SER A 37 3.74 -11.62 -3.52
CA SER A 37 4.94 -12.36 -3.91
C SER A 37 5.55 -13.13 -2.75
N VAL A 38 5.57 -12.53 -1.55
CA VAL A 38 6.01 -13.19 -0.30
C VAL A 38 5.09 -14.36 0.03
N ASN A 39 3.76 -14.17 -0.02
CA ASN A 39 2.80 -15.23 0.28
C ASN A 39 2.90 -16.42 -0.70
N THR A 40 3.27 -16.17 -1.96
CA THR A 40 3.46 -17.21 -2.97
C THR A 40 4.88 -17.77 -3.05
N ASN A 41 5.79 -17.36 -2.16
CA ASN A 41 7.22 -17.71 -2.19
C ASN A 41 7.89 -17.39 -3.54
N HIS A 42 7.46 -16.30 -4.19
CA HIS A 42 8.01 -15.86 -5.46
C HIS A 42 9.35 -15.13 -5.21
N PRO A 43 10.39 -15.33 -6.05
CA PRO A 43 11.75 -14.78 -5.84
C PRO A 43 11.87 -13.25 -6.04
N TYR A 44 10.75 -12.53 -6.00
CA TYR A 44 10.72 -11.07 -6.11
C TYR A 44 11.22 -10.39 -4.83
N HIS A 45 10.89 -10.99 -3.67
CA HIS A 45 11.49 -10.59 -2.42
C HIS A 45 12.87 -11.27 -2.32
N ARG A 46 13.92 -10.47 -2.50
CA ARG A 46 15.31 -10.88 -2.27
C ARG A 46 15.70 -10.31 -0.91
N GLU A 47 15.76 -11.18 0.10
CA GLU A 47 16.48 -10.87 1.33
C GLU A 47 17.99 -10.81 1.08
#